data_AF-A0A8H2WY86-F1
#
_entry.id   AF-A0A8H2WY86-F1
#
_cell.length_a   1.000
_cell.length_b   1.000
_cell.length_c   1.000
_cell.angle_alpha   90.00
_cell.angle_beta   90.00
_cell.angle_gamma   90.00
#
_symmetry.space_group_name_H-M   'P 1'
#
loop_
_entity.id
_entity.type
_entity.pdbx_description
1 polymer ?
#
loop_
_entity_poly.entity_id
_entity_poly.type
_entity_poly.pdbx_seq_one_letter_code
_entity_poly.pdbx_strand_id
1 'polypeptide(L)'
;KVGLASVPLSVSGLYLYYPNPVLHQVCFGILLFSCTYRTIRLFKTAPPTVPSSDLRTARHYILTGSLLFILEFGIWNVDNVWCDTLTSLRAQSWGTFVDAVTQGHAWWHLLTGLGCTRIGVGTSYLLVCRKYPGAFELTSPVLGLVPAIRWRTSVVEKNGKGGGGTNGSVKMDKWQ
;
A
#
# COMPACT_ATOMS: atom_id res chain seq x y z
N LYS A 1 -11.98 -20.38 -6.29
CA LYS A 1 -12.66 -19.06 -6.34
C LYS A 1 -13.77 -18.96 -5.29
N VAL A 2 -14.65 -19.96 -5.17
CA VAL A 2 -15.74 -20.00 -4.16
C VAL A 2 -15.23 -19.91 -2.72
N GLY A 3 -14.16 -20.62 -2.36
CA GLY A 3 -13.60 -20.59 -1.00
C GLY A 3 -12.90 -19.28 -0.58
N LEU A 4 -12.66 -18.35 -1.50
CA LEU A 4 -12.09 -17.03 -1.15
C LEU A 4 -13.21 -16.02 -0.83
N ALA A 5 -14.35 -16.14 -1.50
CA ALA A 5 -15.52 -15.30 -1.26
C ALA A 5 -16.31 -15.74 -0.01
N SER A 6 -16.19 -17.01 0.39
CA SER A 6 -16.88 -17.50 1.59
C SER A 6 -16.44 -16.79 2.87
N VAL A 7 -15.15 -16.49 3.03
CA VAL A 7 -14.61 -15.83 4.24
C VAL A 7 -15.26 -14.46 4.50
N PRO A 8 -15.23 -13.48 3.57
CA PRO A 8 -15.86 -12.18 3.80
C PRO A 8 -17.38 -12.28 3.96
N LEU A 9 -18.04 -13.20 3.25
CA LEU A 9 -19.48 -13.41 3.39
C LEU A 9 -19.86 -13.97 4.77
N SER A 10 -19.11 -14.95 5.27
CA SER A 10 -19.32 -15.52 6.61
C SER A 10 -19.06 -14.49 7.71
N VAL A 11 -17.98 -13.70 7.61
CA VAL A 11 -17.69 -12.63 8.58
C VAL A 11 -18.77 -11.57 8.57
N SER A 12 -19.26 -11.18 7.39
CA SER A 12 -20.34 -10.19 7.25
C SER A 12 -21.65 -10.70 7.85
N GLY A 13 -22.03 -11.95 7.56
CA GLY A 13 -23.22 -12.57 8.15
C GLY A 13 -23.15 -12.67 9.67
N LEU A 14 -21.98 -13.06 10.21
CA LEU A 14 -21.78 -13.15 11.66
C LEU A 14 -21.87 -11.77 12.33
N TYR A 15 -21.30 -10.73 11.71
CA TYR A 15 -21.34 -9.37 12.24
C TYR A 15 -22.76 -8.76 12.22
N LEU A 16 -23.55 -9.05 11.18
CA LEU A 16 -24.96 -8.63 11.12
C LEU A 16 -25.81 -9.30 12.20
N TYR A 17 -25.47 -10.54 12.59
CA TYR A 17 -26.16 -11.26 13.65
C TYR A 17 -25.71 -10.83 15.06
N TYR A 18 -24.41 -10.59 15.24
CA TYR A 18 -23.82 -10.14 16.51
C TYR A 18 -22.98 -8.87 16.28
N PRO A 19 -23.58 -7.67 16.42
CA PRO A 19 -22.96 -6.39 16.09
C PRO A 19 -22.00 -5.94 17.19
N ASN A 20 -20.94 -6.72 17.40
CA ASN A 20 -19.86 -6.39 18.32
C ASN A 20 -18.65 -5.86 17.53
N PRO A 21 -18.20 -4.61 17.76
CA PRO A 21 -17.09 -4.01 17.00
C PRO A 21 -15.76 -4.74 17.19
N VAL A 22 -15.58 -5.46 18.31
CA VAL A 22 -14.36 -6.24 18.58
C VAL A 22 -14.22 -7.40 17.59
N LEU A 23 -15.33 -8.02 17.18
CA LEU A 23 -15.31 -9.09 16.18
C LEU A 23 -14.68 -8.60 14.87
N HIS A 24 -15.08 -7.42 14.41
CA HIS A 24 -14.56 -6.82 13.19
C HIS A 24 -13.05 -6.54 13.29
N GLN A 25 -12.60 -5.99 14.42
CA GLN A 25 -11.18 -5.70 14.67
C GLN A 25 -10.32 -6.97 14.65
N VAL A 26 -10.78 -8.05 15.30
CA VAL A 26 -10.06 -9.33 15.33
C VAL A 26 -9.97 -9.94 13.93
N CYS A 27 -11.08 -9.97 13.18
CA CYS A 27 -11.09 -10.47 11.80
C CYS A 27 -10.14 -9.67 10.89
N PHE A 28 -10.15 -8.34 11.00
CA PHE A 28 -9.26 -7.47 10.25
C PHE A 28 -7.78 -7.73 10.62
N GLY A 29 -7.47 -7.87 11.91
CA GLY A 29 -6.12 -8.19 12.38
C GLY A 29 -5.60 -9.51 11.80
N ILE A 30 -6.40 -10.59 11.84
CA ILE A 30 -6.04 -11.89 11.26
C ILE A 30 -5.75 -11.77 9.76
N LEU A 31 -6.57 -11.00 9.03
CA LEU A 31 -6.37 -10.75 7.61
C LEU A 31 -5.05 -10.02 7.35
N LEU A 32 -4.77 -8.95 8.12
CA LEU A 32 -3.54 -8.17 7.99
C LEU A 32 -2.29 -9.02 8.28
N PHE A 33 -2.31 -9.83 9.34
CA PHE A 33 -1.22 -10.76 9.65
C PHE A 33 -1.00 -11.79 8.54
N SER A 34 -2.08 -12.36 8.02
CA SER A 34 -2.04 -13.34 6.92
C SER A 34 -1.45 -12.74 5.64
N CYS A 35 -1.88 -11.53 5.29
CA CYS A 35 -1.34 -10.78 4.16
C CYS A 35 0.15 -10.46 4.35
N THR A 36 0.53 -9.98 5.55
CA THR A 36 1.93 -9.66 5.89
C THR A 36 2.82 -10.91 5.78
N TYR A 37 2.38 -12.04 6.33
CA TYR A 37 3.10 -13.30 6.22
C TYR A 37 3.31 -13.72 4.76
N ARG A 38 2.26 -13.65 3.94
CA ARG A 38 2.37 -13.95 2.50
C ARG A 38 3.35 -13.04 1.78
N THR A 39 3.31 -11.74 2.07
CA THR A 39 4.24 -10.76 1.51
C THR A 39 5.68 -11.05 1.92
N ILE A 40 5.94 -11.41 3.19
CA ILE A 40 7.27 -11.83 3.64
C ILE A 40 7.74 -13.05 2.86
N ARG A 41 6.88 -14.05 2.64
CA ARG A 41 7.27 -15.20 1.81
C ARG A 41 7.57 -14.80 0.37
N LEU A 42 6.80 -13.90 -0.22
CA LEU A 42 7.05 -13.41 -1.58
C LEU A 42 8.42 -12.72 -1.73
N PHE A 43 8.90 -12.04 -0.68
CA PHE A 43 10.27 -11.53 -0.67
C PHE A 43 11.32 -12.65 -0.51
N LYS A 44 11.09 -13.59 0.42
CA LYS A 44 12.04 -14.68 0.69
C LYS A 44 12.22 -15.65 -0.49
N THR A 45 11.16 -15.86 -1.28
CA THR A 45 11.18 -16.76 -2.45
C THR A 45 11.32 -16.00 -3.76
N ALA A 46 11.84 -14.77 -3.73
CA ALA A 46 12.08 -13.98 -4.93
C ALA A 46 13.15 -14.67 -5.80
N PRO A 47 12.90 -14.88 -7.11
CA PRO A 47 13.92 -15.42 -8.01
C PRO A 47 15.14 -14.49 -8.06
N PRO A 48 16.35 -15.03 -8.22
CA PRO A 48 17.57 -14.23 -8.31
C PRO A 48 17.62 -13.35 -9.58
N THR A 49 16.73 -13.60 -10.55
CA THR A 49 16.57 -12.78 -11.75
C THR A 49 15.99 -11.39 -11.45
N VAL A 50 15.32 -11.20 -10.31
CA VAL A 50 14.72 -9.92 -9.93
C VAL A 50 15.81 -8.98 -9.42
N PRO A 51 15.96 -7.77 -9.99
CA PRO A 51 16.96 -6.82 -9.51
C PRO A 51 16.77 -6.48 -8.03
N SER A 52 17.87 -6.49 -7.27
CA SER A 52 17.86 -6.15 -5.83
C SER A 52 17.37 -4.72 -5.57
N SER A 53 17.54 -3.81 -6.54
CA SER A 53 16.97 -2.45 -6.49
C SER A 53 15.44 -2.47 -6.44
N ASP A 54 14.80 -3.32 -7.25
CA ASP A 54 13.35 -3.40 -7.35
C ASP A 54 12.75 -4.01 -6.09
N LEU A 55 13.42 -5.03 -5.52
CA LEU A 55 13.03 -5.61 -4.24
C LEU A 55 13.15 -4.60 -3.09
N ARG A 56 14.21 -3.78 -3.06
CA ARG A 56 14.36 -2.71 -2.05
C ARG A 56 13.26 -1.67 -2.19
N THR A 57 12.94 -1.25 -3.42
CA THR A 57 11.88 -0.29 -3.69
C THR A 57 10.51 -0.83 -3.27
N ALA A 58 10.15 -2.06 -3.67
CA ALA A 58 8.92 -2.71 -3.23
C ALA A 58 8.82 -2.78 -1.71
N ARG A 59 9.93 -3.18 -1.05
CA ARG A 59 10.01 -3.30 0.40
C ARG A 59 9.83 -1.94 1.09
N HIS A 60 10.42 -0.87 0.56
CA HIS A 60 10.26 0.48 1.10
C HIS A 60 8.79 0.91 1.13
N TYR A 61 8.06 0.74 0.02
CA TYR A 61 6.64 1.13 -0.04
C TYR A 61 5.75 0.27 0.86
N ILE A 62 6.00 -1.04 0.91
CA ILE A 62 5.25 -1.94 1.81
C ILE A 62 5.53 -1.58 3.26
N LEU A 63 6.80 -1.41 3.66
CA LEU A 63 7.16 -1.06 5.04
C LEU A 63 6.61 0.31 5.45
N THR A 64 6.77 1.33 4.61
CA THR A 64 6.22 2.67 4.92
C THR A 64 4.70 2.64 4.99
N GLY A 65 4.02 1.87 4.14
CA GLY A 65 2.57 1.65 4.25
C GLY A 65 2.16 0.90 5.52
N SER A 66 2.92 -0.12 5.94
CA SER A 66 2.68 -0.84 7.20
C SER A 66 2.88 0.05 8.43
N LEU A 67 3.87 0.95 8.40
CA LEU A 67 4.08 1.93 9.48
C LEU A 67 2.90 2.92 9.57
N LEU A 68 2.33 3.34 8.43
CA LEU A 68 1.12 4.17 8.42
C LEU A 68 -0.08 3.44 9.06
N PHE A 69 -0.23 2.13 8.82
CA PHE A 69 -1.25 1.32 9.49
C PHE A 69 -1.06 1.21 11.00
N ILE A 70 0.19 1.10 11.46
CA ILE A 70 0.48 1.09 12.90
C ILE A 70 0.16 2.46 13.52
N LEU A 71 0.55 3.54 12.84
CA LEU A 71 0.26 4.91 13.28
C LEU A 71 -1.26 5.16 13.35
N GLU A 72 -1.97 4.77 12.30
CA GLU A 72 -3.43 4.81 12.21
C GLU A 72 -4.09 4.09 13.39
N PHE A 73 -3.68 2.85 13.68
CA PHE A 73 -4.21 2.09 14.80
C PHE A 73 -3.89 2.78 16.15
N GLY A 74 -2.72 3.39 16.27
CA GLY A 74 -2.35 4.21 17.43
C GLY A 74 -3.30 5.39 17.63
N ILE A 75 -3.55 6.18 16.57
CA ILE A 75 -4.48 7.32 16.61
C ILE A 75 -5.89 6.85 16.95
N TRP A 76 -6.34 5.73 16.38
CA TRP A 76 -7.66 5.16 16.70
C TRP A 76 -7.80 4.81 18.18
N ASN A 77 -6.78 4.20 18.79
CA ASN A 77 -6.81 3.89 20.22
C ASN A 77 -6.79 5.16 21.08
N VAL A 78 -6.00 6.17 20.69
CA VAL A 78 -5.98 7.48 21.36
C VAL A 78 -7.38 8.11 21.33
N ASP A 79 -8.03 8.13 20.17
CA ASP A 79 -9.39 8.68 20.03
C ASP A 79 -10.42 7.96 20.90
N ASN A 80 -10.32 6.62 21.04
CA ASN A 80 -11.23 5.87 21.89
C ASN A 80 -11.01 6.13 23.38
N VAL A 81 -9.76 6.27 23.83
CA VAL A 81 -9.44 6.47 25.25
C VAL A 81 -9.71 7.90 25.70
N TRP A 82 -9.40 8.90 24.86
CA TRP A 82 -9.52 10.32 25.20
C TRP A 82 -10.75 10.99 24.57
N CYS A 83 -11.78 10.23 24.20
CA CYS A 83 -12.98 10.73 23.52
C CYS A 83 -13.63 11.92 24.26
N ASP A 84 -13.82 11.81 25.59
CA ASP A 84 -14.45 12.85 26.39
C ASP A 84 -13.59 14.13 26.49
N THR A 85 -12.27 13.95 26.59
CA THR A 85 -11.31 15.06 26.64
C THR A 85 -11.24 15.80 25.29
N LEU A 86 -11.17 15.06 24.17
CA LEU A 86 -11.16 15.62 22.82
C LEU A 86 -12.48 16.33 22.50
N THR A 87 -13.61 15.78 22.96
CA THR A 87 -14.92 16.39 22.79
C THR A 87 -15.06 17.68 23.59
N SER A 88 -14.61 17.67 24.85
CA SER A 88 -14.61 18.87 25.70
C SER A 88 -13.67 19.95 25.16
N LEU A 89 -12.51 19.56 24.63
CA LEU A 89 -11.56 20.47 24.00
C LEU A 89 -12.15 21.12 22.74
N ARG A 90 -12.86 20.36 21.89
CA ARG A 90 -13.58 20.90 20.73
C ARG A 90 -14.71 21.84 21.12
N ALA A 91 -15.44 21.53 22.19
CA ALA A 91 -16.50 22.40 22.70
C ALA A 91 -15.98 23.74 23.27
N GLN A 92 -14.74 23.76 23.76
CA GLN A 92 -14.13 24.92 24.40
C GLN A 92 -13.19 25.71 23.46
N SER A 93 -12.81 25.16 22.32
CA SER A 93 -11.88 25.80 21.38
C SER A 93 -12.58 26.63 20.31
N TRP A 94 -12.05 27.83 20.04
CA TRP A 94 -12.63 28.86 19.18
C TRP A 94 -11.95 28.90 17.80
N GLY A 95 -11.54 27.76 17.22
CA GLY A 95 -10.75 27.77 15.98
C GLY A 95 -10.76 26.46 15.18
N THR A 96 -10.97 26.60 13.87
CA THR A 96 -11.11 25.51 12.89
C THR A 96 -9.92 24.54 12.85
N PHE A 97 -8.71 25.00 13.16
CA PHE A 97 -7.50 24.15 13.17
C PHE A 97 -7.49 23.13 14.31
N VAL A 98 -7.94 23.51 15.50
CA VAL A 98 -7.98 22.61 16.67
C VAL A 98 -9.04 21.54 16.45
N ASP A 99 -10.18 21.91 15.87
CA ASP A 99 -11.22 20.95 15.48
C ASP A 99 -10.70 19.94 14.44
N ALA A 100 -10.01 20.40 13.39
CA ALA A 100 -9.44 19.51 12.37
C ALA A 100 -8.34 18.56 12.92
N VAL A 101 -7.49 19.03 13.84
CA VAL A 101 -6.42 18.18 14.42
C VAL A 101 -6.97 17.18 15.43
N THR A 102 -8.03 17.53 16.16
CA THR A 102 -8.65 16.66 17.16
C THR A 102 -9.66 15.66 16.58
N GLN A 103 -9.96 15.74 15.28
CA GLN A 103 -10.71 14.72 14.54
C GLN A 103 -9.81 13.52 14.20
N GLY A 104 -9.39 12.74 15.20
CA GLY A 104 -8.55 11.57 14.98
C GLY A 104 -9.21 10.52 14.07
N HIS A 105 -10.55 10.44 14.03
CA HIS A 105 -11.28 9.63 13.04
C HIS A 105 -11.01 10.07 11.58
N ALA A 106 -10.86 11.37 11.31
CA ALA A 106 -10.52 11.85 9.96
C ALA A 106 -9.06 11.48 9.61
N TRP A 107 -8.14 11.63 10.56
CA TRP A 107 -6.75 11.21 10.42
C TRP A 107 -6.62 9.70 10.22
N TRP A 108 -7.44 8.92 10.93
CA TRP A 108 -7.56 7.48 10.77
C TRP A 108 -7.85 7.11 9.32
N HIS A 109 -8.93 7.63 8.73
CA HIS A 109 -9.28 7.37 7.32
C HIS A 109 -8.18 7.77 6.34
N LEU A 110 -7.55 8.94 6.54
CA LEU A 110 -6.47 9.41 5.67
C LEU A 110 -5.24 8.49 5.73
N LEU A 111 -4.83 8.08 6.94
CA LEU A 111 -3.68 7.21 7.13
C LEU A 111 -3.95 5.79 6.62
N THR A 112 -5.15 5.23 6.85
CA THR A 112 -5.55 3.95 6.26
C THR A 112 -5.50 4.00 4.74
N GLY A 113 -6.07 5.06 4.13
CA GLY A 113 -6.09 5.22 2.68
C GLY A 113 -4.69 5.31 2.08
N LEU A 114 -3.80 6.10 2.69
CA LEU A 114 -2.41 6.22 2.28
C LEU A 114 -1.64 4.90 2.50
N GLY A 115 -1.83 4.24 3.64
CA GLY A 115 -1.22 2.95 3.97
C GLY A 115 -1.61 1.86 2.98
N CYS A 116 -2.91 1.70 2.73
CA CYS A 116 -3.47 0.78 1.73
C CYS A 116 -2.85 1.00 0.36
N THR A 117 -2.78 2.26 -0.07
CA THR A 117 -2.26 2.61 -1.39
C THR A 117 -0.77 2.25 -1.52
N ARG A 118 0.04 2.56 -0.52
CA ARG A 118 1.48 2.24 -0.53
C ARG A 118 1.73 0.72 -0.52
N ILE A 119 1.02 -0.03 0.33
CA ILE A 119 1.12 -1.49 0.37
C ILE A 119 0.64 -2.11 -0.94
N GLY A 120 -0.48 -1.62 -1.48
CA GLY A 120 -1.07 -2.09 -2.73
C GLY A 120 -0.14 -1.92 -3.91
N VAL A 121 0.44 -0.72 -4.08
CA VAL A 121 1.40 -0.46 -5.15
C VAL A 121 2.70 -1.24 -4.94
N GLY A 122 3.25 -1.28 -3.73
CA GLY A 122 4.47 -2.04 -3.44
C GLY A 122 4.31 -3.54 -3.68
N THR A 123 3.15 -4.11 -3.34
CA THR A 123 2.83 -5.53 -3.59
C THR A 123 2.61 -5.79 -5.07
N SER A 124 1.88 -4.91 -5.77
CA SER A 124 1.67 -5.01 -7.22
C SER A 124 2.99 -4.95 -7.98
N TYR A 125 3.87 -4.02 -7.59
CA TYR A 125 5.21 -3.89 -8.15
C TYR A 125 6.05 -5.16 -7.91
N LEU A 126 6.03 -5.71 -6.68
CA LEU A 126 6.72 -6.97 -6.37
C LEU A 126 6.24 -8.12 -7.27
N LEU A 127 4.93 -8.25 -7.49
CA LEU A 127 4.36 -9.30 -8.33
C LEU A 127 4.77 -9.13 -9.81
N VAL A 128 4.74 -7.90 -10.31
CA VAL A 128 5.14 -7.59 -11.69
C VAL A 128 6.63 -7.83 -11.90
N CYS A 129 7.50 -7.37 -10.99
CA CYS A 129 8.95 -7.59 -11.09
C CYS A 129 9.33 -9.07 -10.99
N ARG A 130 8.54 -9.89 -10.29
CA ARG A 130 8.72 -11.35 -10.28
C ARG A 130 8.36 -11.99 -11.63
N LYS A 131 7.39 -11.44 -12.36
CA LYS A 131 6.95 -11.97 -13.66
C LYS A 131 7.81 -11.46 -14.82
N TYR A 132 8.21 -10.19 -14.78
CA TYR A 132 9.00 -9.50 -15.80
C TYR A 132 10.18 -8.77 -15.12
N PRO A 133 11.27 -9.48 -14.79
CA PRO A 133 12.39 -8.90 -14.07
C PRO A 133 13.03 -7.74 -14.83
N GLY A 134 13.20 -6.59 -14.15
CA GLY A 134 13.88 -5.41 -14.70
C GLY A 134 13.09 -4.57 -15.71
N ALA A 135 11.93 -5.05 -16.18
CA ALA A 135 11.12 -4.36 -17.20
C ALA A 135 10.37 -3.13 -16.69
N PHE A 136 10.12 -3.07 -15.38
CA PHE A 136 9.33 -2.01 -14.75
C PHE A 136 10.18 -1.22 -13.76
N GLU A 137 9.76 0.01 -13.52
CA GLU A 137 10.26 0.85 -12.45
C GLU A 137 9.12 1.55 -11.73
N LEU A 138 9.36 1.87 -10.46
CA LEU A 138 8.41 2.60 -9.64
C LEU A 138 8.88 4.04 -9.51
N THR A 139 8.23 4.95 -10.21
CA THR A 139 8.58 6.37 -10.22
C THR A 139 7.94 7.08 -9.03
N SER A 140 8.74 7.85 -8.28
CA SER A 140 8.23 8.75 -7.25
C SER A 140 7.31 9.78 -7.91
N PRO A 141 6.13 10.06 -7.36
CA PRO A 141 5.18 10.90 -8.07
C PRO A 141 5.71 12.34 -8.17
N VAL A 142 5.67 12.90 -9.39
CA VAL A 142 5.97 14.31 -9.65
C VAL A 142 4.77 15.21 -9.32
N LEU A 143 3.53 14.66 -9.36
CA LEU A 143 2.27 15.40 -9.23
C LEU A 143 1.13 14.64 -8.50
N GLY A 144 1.40 13.47 -7.89
CA GLY A 144 0.37 12.62 -7.28
C GLY A 144 0.73 12.15 -5.87
N LEU A 145 -0.26 11.82 -5.05
CA LEU A 145 -0.04 11.21 -3.73
C LEU A 145 0.49 9.76 -3.83
N VAL A 146 0.46 9.17 -5.04
CA VAL A 146 0.63 7.73 -5.28
C VAL A 146 1.71 7.48 -6.33
N PRO A 147 2.71 6.62 -6.04
CA PRO A 147 3.71 6.22 -7.03
C PRO A 147 3.09 5.45 -8.20
N ALA A 148 3.64 5.62 -9.39
CA ALA A 148 3.19 4.93 -10.60
C ALA A 148 4.20 3.86 -11.03
N ILE A 149 3.70 2.67 -11.35
CA ILE A 149 4.49 1.62 -12.01
C ILE A 149 4.53 1.95 -13.50
N ARG A 150 5.73 2.10 -14.05
CA ARG A 150 5.96 2.42 -15.47
C ARG A 150 6.95 1.44 -16.07
N TRP A 151 6.92 1.32 -17.40
CA TRP A 151 7.96 0.62 -18.13
C TRP A 151 9.28 1.36 -17.98
N ARG A 152 10.36 0.63 -17.70
CA ARG A 152 11.69 1.20 -17.56
C ARG A 152 12.18 1.67 -18.94
N THR A 153 12.45 2.96 -19.08
CA THR A 153 12.85 3.57 -20.37
C THR A 153 14.35 3.44 -20.70
N SER A 154 15.10 2.59 -20.01
CA SER A 154 16.57 2.56 -20.10
C SER A 154 17.12 1.56 -21.12
N VAL A 155 16.89 1.81 -22.42
CA VAL A 155 17.74 1.31 -23.54
C VAL A 155 17.99 2.38 -24.62
N VAL A 156 17.26 3.51 -24.68
CA VAL A 156 17.39 4.46 -25.82
C VAL A 156 18.44 5.56 -25.61
N GLU A 157 18.67 6.09 -24.40
CA GLU A 157 19.50 7.31 -24.26
C GLU A 157 20.98 7.09 -23.89
N LYS A 158 21.38 5.92 -23.39
CA LYS A 158 22.81 5.71 -23.03
C LYS A 158 23.74 5.43 -24.20
N ASN A 159 23.22 5.27 -25.43
CA ASN A 159 24.02 5.14 -26.65
C ASN A 159 24.12 6.43 -27.49
N GLY A 160 23.66 7.58 -26.96
CA GLY A 160 23.67 8.86 -27.69
C GLY A 160 25.02 9.56 -27.85
N LYS A 161 26.12 9.05 -27.26
CA LYS A 161 27.47 9.62 -27.44
C LYS A 161 28.53 8.52 -27.51
N GLY A 162 28.75 7.97 -28.70
CA GLY A 162 29.92 7.15 -28.99
C GLY A 162 29.71 6.01 -29.97
N GLY A 163 29.61 6.33 -31.26
CA GLY A 163 30.07 5.54 -32.41
C GLY A 163 29.81 4.03 -32.48
N GLY A 164 28.96 3.63 -33.44
CA GLY A 164 29.26 2.48 -34.31
C GLY A 164 28.38 1.23 -34.13
N GLY A 165 27.39 1.08 -35.00
CA GLY A 165 27.01 -0.22 -35.59
C GLY A 165 26.22 -1.21 -34.74
N THR A 166 24.90 -1.28 -34.96
CA THR A 166 24.17 -2.39 -35.60
C THR A 166 22.70 -2.42 -35.18
N ASN A 167 21.87 -2.75 -36.16
CA ASN A 167 20.41 -2.74 -36.16
C ASN A 167 19.78 -3.60 -35.06
N GLY A 168 18.74 -3.05 -34.43
CA GLY A 168 17.85 -3.80 -33.55
C GLY A 168 16.62 -2.99 -33.20
N SER A 169 15.76 -2.69 -34.18
CA SER A 169 14.45 -2.10 -33.89
C SER A 169 13.62 -3.13 -33.13
N VAL A 170 13.47 -2.96 -31.82
CA VAL A 170 12.42 -3.66 -31.07
C VAL A 170 11.10 -3.07 -31.54
N LYS A 171 10.43 -3.80 -32.43
CA LYS A 171 9.08 -3.48 -32.90
C LYS A 171 8.15 -3.41 -31.69
N MET A 172 7.40 -2.32 -31.63
CA MET A 172 6.23 -2.18 -30.78
C MET A 172 5.14 -3.10 -31.33
N ASP A 173 4.95 -4.22 -30.65
CA ASP A 173 3.79 -5.07 -30.87
C ASP A 173 2.62 -4.43 -30.13
N LYS A 174 1.93 -3.51 -30.82
CA LYS A 174 0.56 -3.13 -30.48
C LYS A 174 -0.31 -4.39 -30.54
N TRP A 175 -0.96 -4.74 -29.43
CA TRP A 175 -2.15 -5.59 -29.41
C TRP A 175 -3.11 -4.94 -28.40
N GLN A 176 -4.26 -4.40 -28.81
CA GLN A 176 -5.49 -5.06 -29.31
C GLN A 176 -6.02 -6.09 -28.32
#